data_AF-A0A352S0B6-F1
#
_entry.id   AF-A0A352S0B6-F1
#
_cell.length_a   1.000
_cell.length_b   1.000
_cell.length_c   1.000
_cell.angle_alpha   90.00
_cell.angle_beta   90.00
_cell.angle_gamma   90.00
#
_symmetry.space_group_name_H-M   'P 1'
#
loop_
_entity.id
_entity.type
_entity.pdbx_description
1 polymer ?
#
loop_
_entity_poly.entity_id
_entity_poly.type
_entity_poly.pdbx_seq_one_letter_code
_entity_poly.pdbx_strand_id
1 'polypeptide(L)' 'EGILCQGRGSAANSLVCYCLHITEVSPEQANLLFGRFLSRERDEPPDIDVDFEH' A
#
# COMPACT_ATOMS: atom_id res chain seq x y z
N GLU A 1 -11.44 -7.86 16.54
CA GLU A 1 -12.35 -7.72 15.39
C GLU A 1 -13.10 -6.41 15.53
N GLY A 2 -13.16 -5.61 14.46
CA GLY A 2 -13.71 -4.24 14.47
C GLY A 2 -12.69 -3.10 14.73
N ILE A 3 -11.39 -3.38 14.63
CA ILE A 3 -10.35 -2.34 14.75
C ILE A 3 -10.20 -1.67 13.39
N LEU A 4 -10.44 -0.36 13.31
CA LEU A 4 -10.20 0.38 12.09
C LEU A 4 -8.69 0.43 11.82
N CYS A 5 -8.32 0.12 10.58
CA CYS A 5 -6.94 0.21 10.13
C CYS A 5 -6.86 0.74 8.71
N GLN A 6 -5.73 1.36 8.38
CA GLN A 6 -5.50 1.97 7.09
C GLN A 6 -4.06 1.74 6.64
N GLY A 7 -3.88 1.19 5.44
CA GLY A 7 -2.57 1.11 4.82
C GLY A 7 -1.98 2.49 4.53
N ARG A 8 -0.70 2.68 4.84
CA ARG A 8 0.03 3.95 4.70
C ARG A 8 1.16 3.83 3.67
N GLY A 9 1.57 4.99 3.15
CA GLY A 9 2.84 5.12 2.44
C GLY A 9 2.85 4.47 1.06
N SER A 10 3.97 3.84 0.74
CA SER A 10 4.27 3.35 -0.60
C SER A 10 3.37 2.16 -1.01
N ALA A 11 2.91 1.36 -0.04
CA ALA A 11 2.02 0.20 -0.22
C ALA A 11 0.71 0.54 -0.95
N ALA A 12 0.22 1.77 -0.83
CA ALA A 12 -0.95 2.27 -1.57
C ALA A 12 -0.79 2.26 -3.10
N ASN A 13 0.45 2.15 -3.61
CA ASN A 13 0.74 2.11 -5.05
C ASN A 13 0.83 0.68 -5.61
N SER A 14 0.41 -0.34 -4.85
CA SER A 14 0.49 -1.74 -5.23
C SER A 14 -0.90 -2.34 -5.41
N LEU A 15 -1.19 -2.81 -6.63
CA LEU A 15 -2.42 -3.56 -6.92
C LEU A 15 -2.52 -4.82 -6.06
N VAL A 16 -1.40 -5.49 -5.80
CA VAL A 16 -1.37 -6.67 -4.92
C VAL A 16 -1.79 -6.30 -3.51
N CYS A 17 -1.32 -5.16 -2.98
CA CYS A 17 -1.73 -4.70 -1.66
C CYS A 17 -3.23 -4.37 -1.62
N TYR A 18 -3.79 -3.82 -2.70
CA TYR A 18 -5.23 -3.61 -2.81
C TYR A 18 -6.01 -4.94 -2.82
N CYS A 19 -5.60 -5.90 -3.66
CA CYS A 19 -6.25 -7.22 -3.74
C CYS A 19 -6.19 -8.01 -2.42
N LEU A 20 -5.13 -7.81 -1.62
CA LEU A 20 -4.97 -8.43 -0.31
C LEU A 20 -5.61 -7.63 0.83
N HIS A 21 -6.30 -6.53 0.55
CA HIS A 21 -6.92 -5.63 1.53
C HIS A 21 -5.92 -5.06 2.56
N ILE A 22 -4.68 -4.84 2.14
CA ILE A 22 -3.67 -4.09 2.90
C ILE A 22 -3.90 -2.58 2.72
N THR A 23 -4.42 -2.17 1.57
CA THR A 23 -4.81 -0.80 1.27
C THR A 23 -6.18 -0.76 0.61
N GLU A 24 -6.97 0.26 0.92
CA GLU A 24 -8.28 0.52 0.32
C GLU A 24 -8.19 1.41 -0.93
N VAL A 25 -6.98 1.75 -1.39
CA VAL A 25 -6.76 2.60 -2.56
C VAL A 25 -7.04 1.81 -3.84
N SER A 26 -8.20 2.06 -4.46
CA SER A 26 -8.61 1.40 -5.70
C SER A 26 -7.79 1.83 -6.92
N PRO A 27 -7.29 0.89 -7.74
CA PRO A 27 -6.60 1.18 -9.01
C PRO A 27 -7.51 1.87 -10.04
N GLU A 28 -8.83 1.74 -9.92
CA GLU A 28 -9.78 2.38 -10.85
C GLU A 28 -9.94 3.88 -10.58
N GLN A 29 -9.64 4.30 -9.35
CA GLN A 29 -9.82 5.67 -8.87
C GLN A 29 -8.50 6.41 -8.70
N ALA A 30 -7.37 5.68 -8.64
CA ALA A 30 -6.05 6.23 -8.40
C ALA A 30 -5.06 5.85 -9.50
N ASN A 31 -4.20 6.79 -9.89
CA ASN A 31 -3.07 6.50 -10.75
C ASN A 31 -1.92 5.87 -9.93
N LEU A 32 -1.82 4.54 -9.97
CA LEU A 32 -0.83 3.81 -9.19
C LEU A 32 0.58 3.93 -9.79
N LEU A 33 1.50 4.50 -9.03
CA LEU A 33 2.91 4.57 -9.41
C LEU A 33 3.69 3.44 -8.73
N PHE A 34 3.61 2.22 -9.27
CA PHE A 34 4.19 1.02 -8.65
C PHE A 34 5.68 1.16 -8.30
N GLY A 35 6.46 1.91 -9.09
CA GLY A 35 7.87 2.20 -8.81
C GLY A 35 8.12 2.90 -7.48
N ARG A 36 7.11 3.56 -6.89
CA ARG A 36 7.21 4.14 -5.53
C ARG A 36 7.15 3.07 -4.44
N PHE A 37 6.45 1.96 -4.69
CA PHE A 37 6.43 0.80 -3.81
C PHE A 37 7.70 -0.03 -4.02
N LEU A 38 7.90 -0.55 -5.23
CA LEU A 38 9.02 -1.42 -5.56
C LEU A 38 9.67 -0.99 -6.87
N SER A 39 10.98 -0.73 -6.85
CA SER A 39 11.77 -0.35 -8.02
C SER A 39 13.06 -1.16 -8.08
N ARG A 40 13.51 -1.47 -9.30
CA ARG A 40 14.84 -2.07 -9.53
C ARG A 40 15.99 -1.09 -9.29
N GLU A 41 15.70 0.21 -9.20
CA GLU A 41 16.69 1.26 -8.95
C GLU A 41 16.92 1.50 -7.44
N ARG A 42 16.07 0.94 -6.57
CA ARG A 42 16.24 0.96 -5.12
C ARG A 42 16.85 -0.37 -4.67
N ASP A 43 17.89 -0.31 -3.85
CA ASP A 43 18.54 -1.49 -3.24
C ASP A 43 18.06 -1.73 -1.80
N GLU A 44 16.78 -1.46 -1.56
CA GLU A 44 16.13 -1.69 -0.27
C GLU A 44 14.78 -2.38 -0.49
N PRO A 45 14.41 -3.36 0.36
CA PRO A 45 13.08 -3.94 0.32
C PRO A 45 11.99 -2.89 0.56
N PRO A 46 10.78 -3.08 -0.02
CA PRO A 46 9.66 -2.18 0.25
C PRO A 46 9.15 -2.38 1.68
N ASP A 47 8.62 -1.31 2.26
CA ASP A 47 7.93 -1.31 3.55
C ASP A 47 6.40 -1.38 3.37
N ILE A 48 5.73 -1.99 4.35
CA ILE A 48 4.26 -1.99 4.44
C ILE A 48 3.90 -1.54 5.85
N ASP A 49 3.37 -0.32 5.93
CA ASP A 49 2.86 0.27 7.17
C ASP A 49 1.33 0.18 7.19
N VAL A 50 0.78 -0.26 8.31
CA VAL A 50 -0.66 -0.23 8.59
C VAL A 50 -0.88 0.54 9.87
N ASP A 51 -1.59 1.66 9.77
CA ASP A 51 -2.02 2.44 10.92
C ASP A 51 -3.29 1.82 11.50
N PHE A 52 -3.39 1.81 12.83
CA PHE A 52 -4.58 1.36 13.57
C PHE A 52 -5.17 2.53 14.35
N GLU A 53 -6.49 2.53 14.52
CA GLU A 53 -7.15 3.40 15.50
C GLU A 53 -6.61 3.10 16.91
N HIS A 54 -6.49 4.15 17.74
CA HIS A 54 -5.89 4.06 19.08
C HIS A 54 -6.75 3.29 20.07
#